data_AF-A0A3C0HJ36-F1
#
_entry.id   AF-A0A3C0HJ36-F1
#
_cell.length_a   1.000
_cell.length_b   1.000
_cell.length_c   1.000
_cell.angle_alpha   90.00
_cell.angle_beta   90.00
_cell.angle_gamma   90.00
#
_symmetry.space_group_name_H-M   'P 1'
#
loop_
_entity.id
_entity.type
_entity.pdbx_description
1 polymer ?
#
loop_
_entity_poly.entity_id
_entity_poly.type
_entity_poly.pdbx_seq_one_letter_code
_entity_poly.pdbx_strand_id
1 'polypeptide(L)'
;HAFGYSGHTMTNGGWPSFYIEEVSEHATSCQSLVTSMVVEGLFEHLPGLRVVLIECGFAWLPSLAWRLDKLHHTMAGEVPHLKQRPSDYIRRNIWLSTQPMEEPDRPEQLVQLMEWIGWDRILFASDYPHWDFDDPRFAIPSYLGDERRAAIYGGNAKAVYGW
;
A
#
# COMPACT_ATOMS: atom_id res chain seq x y z
N HIS A 1 -2.67 -18.70 -0.49
CA HIS A 1 -3.18 -17.33 -0.51
C HIS A 1 -3.53 -16.96 0.91
N ALA A 2 -3.17 -15.77 1.38
CA ALA A 2 -3.39 -15.38 2.76
C ALA A 2 -4.86 -15.03 3.08
N PHE A 3 -5.71 -14.88 2.04
CA PHE A 3 -7.12 -14.47 2.17
C PHE A 3 -8.06 -15.38 1.37
N GLY A 4 -9.33 -15.42 1.81
CA GLY A 4 -10.42 -16.16 1.17
C GLY A 4 -10.59 -17.62 1.60
N TYR A 5 -11.69 -18.23 1.14
CA TYR A 5 -12.22 -19.57 1.47
C TYR A 5 -12.67 -19.79 2.93
N SER A 6 -12.72 -18.74 3.75
CA SER A 6 -13.02 -18.88 5.19
C SER A 6 -14.48 -18.65 5.57
N GLY A 7 -15.25 -17.97 4.72
CA GLY A 7 -16.58 -17.44 5.07
C GLY A 7 -16.57 -16.29 6.10
N HIS A 8 -15.41 -15.98 6.73
CA HIS A 8 -15.19 -14.99 7.79
C HIS A 8 -13.69 -14.57 7.87
N THR A 9 -13.22 -13.31 7.95
CA THR A 9 -13.88 -12.00 8.14
C THR A 9 -13.12 -10.87 7.42
N MET A 10 -13.77 -10.15 6.50
CA MET A 10 -13.43 -8.77 6.12
C MET A 10 -14.76 -8.07 5.76
N THR A 11 -15.13 -6.98 6.42
CA THR A 11 -16.35 -6.24 6.01
C THR A 11 -16.37 -4.79 6.53
N ASN A 12 -16.79 -3.87 5.66
CA ASN A 12 -17.56 -2.68 6.03
C ASN A 12 -19.05 -2.80 5.63
N GLY A 13 -19.49 -3.97 5.12
CA GLY A 13 -20.80 -4.14 4.48
C GLY A 13 -21.43 -5.54 4.53
N GLY A 14 -20.90 -6.46 5.35
CA GLY A 14 -21.33 -7.87 5.39
C GLY A 14 -20.36 -8.82 4.68
N TRP A 15 -20.57 -10.12 4.89
CA TRP A 15 -19.64 -11.18 4.48
C TRP A 15 -19.69 -11.46 2.97
N PRO A 16 -18.55 -11.61 2.28
CA PRO A 16 -18.48 -12.10 0.91
C PRO A 16 -19.24 -13.40 0.66
N SER A 17 -19.76 -13.52 -0.57
CA SER A 17 -20.31 -14.78 -1.10
C SER A 17 -19.37 -15.45 -2.10
N PHE A 18 -18.41 -14.71 -2.68
CA PHE A 18 -17.51 -15.22 -3.72
C PHE A 18 -16.04 -14.87 -3.46
N TYR A 19 -15.16 -15.78 -3.85
CA TYR A 19 -13.72 -15.64 -3.68
C TYR A 19 -13.13 -14.36 -4.31
N ILE A 20 -13.68 -13.89 -5.43
CA ILE A 20 -13.27 -12.63 -6.08
C ILE A 20 -13.57 -11.40 -5.20
N GLU A 21 -14.62 -11.45 -4.38
CA GLU A 21 -14.92 -10.42 -3.39
C GLU A 21 -13.92 -10.52 -2.23
N GLU A 22 -13.71 -11.74 -1.71
CA GLU A 22 -12.77 -12.00 -0.60
C GLU A 22 -11.34 -11.51 -0.89
N VAL A 23 -10.78 -11.76 -2.09
CA VAL A 23 -9.43 -11.27 -2.44
C VAL A 23 -9.40 -9.74 -2.61
N SER A 24 -10.45 -9.15 -3.17
CA SER A 24 -10.55 -7.69 -3.37
C SER A 24 -10.67 -6.92 -2.04
N GLU A 25 -11.28 -7.53 -1.02
CA GLU A 25 -11.49 -6.90 0.28
C GLU A 25 -10.20 -6.69 1.08
N HIS A 26 -9.11 -7.40 0.78
CA HIS A 26 -7.87 -7.26 1.54
C HIS A 26 -7.32 -5.82 1.51
N ALA A 27 -7.39 -5.17 0.35
CA ALA A 27 -7.07 -3.75 0.20
C ALA A 27 -7.90 -2.83 1.11
N THR A 28 -9.16 -3.18 1.40
CA THR A 28 -10.05 -2.39 2.29
C THR A 28 -9.72 -2.58 3.77
N SER A 29 -9.27 -3.78 4.14
CA SER A 29 -8.74 -4.06 5.48
C SER A 29 -7.44 -3.27 5.73
N CYS A 30 -6.53 -3.25 4.76
CA CYS A 30 -5.31 -2.44 4.83
C CYS A 30 -5.59 -0.93 4.88
N GLN A 31 -6.57 -0.42 4.14
CA GLN A 31 -7.03 0.98 4.25
C GLN A 31 -7.48 1.33 5.68
N SER A 32 -8.25 0.43 6.30
CA SER A 32 -8.75 0.61 7.67
C SER A 32 -7.59 0.62 8.68
N LEU A 33 -6.62 -0.30 8.53
CA LEU A 33 -5.43 -0.37 9.36
C LEU A 33 -4.54 0.89 9.22
N VAL A 34 -4.26 1.33 7.99
CA VAL A 34 -3.50 2.57 7.73
C VAL A 34 -4.21 3.79 8.32
N THR A 35 -5.53 3.86 8.17
CA THR A 35 -6.33 4.94 8.78
C THR A 35 -6.13 4.97 10.29
N SER A 36 -6.29 3.83 10.98
CA SER A 36 -6.09 3.76 12.43
C SER A 36 -4.67 4.15 12.83
N MET A 37 -3.62 3.58 12.20
CA MET A 37 -2.22 3.91 12.53
C MET A 37 -1.90 5.41 12.38
N VAL A 38 -2.44 6.07 11.34
CA VAL A 38 -2.23 7.49 11.12
C VAL A 38 -3.06 8.35 12.08
N VAL A 39 -4.36 8.05 12.23
CA VAL A 39 -5.31 8.85 13.01
C VAL A 39 -5.05 8.76 14.51
N GLU A 40 -4.69 7.58 15.03
CA GLU A 40 -4.30 7.38 16.44
C GLU A 40 -2.90 7.94 16.76
N GLY A 41 -2.18 8.48 15.76
CA GLY A 41 -0.88 9.12 15.96
C GLY A 41 0.28 8.15 16.23
N LEU A 42 0.19 6.90 15.78
CA LEU A 42 1.29 5.91 15.94
C LEU A 42 2.62 6.46 15.41
N PHE A 43 2.58 7.13 14.26
CA PHE A 43 3.75 7.74 13.61
C PHE A 43 4.15 9.10 14.19
N GLU A 44 3.33 9.70 15.06
CA GLU A 44 3.75 10.83 15.89
C GLU A 44 4.54 10.32 17.11
N HIS A 45 4.09 9.23 17.74
CA HIS A 45 4.78 8.60 18.87
C HIS A 45 6.07 7.87 18.47
N LEU A 46 6.05 7.16 17.33
CA LEU A 46 7.15 6.38 16.79
C LEU A 46 7.52 6.86 15.37
N PRO A 47 8.14 8.05 15.22
CA PRO A 47 8.40 8.65 13.91
C PRO A 47 9.35 7.82 13.03
N GLY A 48 10.20 6.98 13.64
CA GLY A 48 11.10 6.06 12.94
C GLY A 48 10.51 4.68 12.62
N LEU A 49 9.25 4.40 12.98
CA LEU A 49 8.59 3.13 12.66
C LEU A 49 8.43 2.98 11.14
N ARG A 50 8.83 1.83 10.60
CA ARG A 50 8.65 1.46 9.20
C ARG A 50 7.61 0.36 9.11
N VAL A 51 6.55 0.59 8.34
CA VAL A 51 5.51 -0.42 8.08
C VAL A 51 5.61 -0.83 6.63
N VAL A 52 5.68 -2.13 6.36
CA VAL A 52 5.59 -2.70 5.02
C VAL A 52 4.23 -3.37 4.90
N LEU A 53 3.43 -2.92 3.93
CA LEU A 53 2.19 -3.58 3.54
C LEU A 53 2.50 -4.58 2.43
N ILE A 54 1.93 -5.79 2.53
CA ILE A 54 2.25 -6.94 1.68
C ILE A 54 0.94 -7.53 1.13
N GLU A 55 0.91 -7.98 -0.13
CA GLU A 55 -0.23 -8.67 -0.78
C GLU A 55 -1.51 -7.79 -0.92
N CYS A 56 -1.43 -6.47 -0.71
CA CYS A 56 -2.61 -5.59 -0.51
C CYS A 56 -3.00 -4.67 -1.67
N GLY A 57 -2.34 -4.78 -2.83
CA GLY A 57 -2.38 -3.76 -3.88
C GLY A 57 -1.91 -2.39 -3.38
N PHE A 58 -2.01 -1.36 -4.21
CA PHE A 58 -1.52 -0.01 -3.84
C PHE A 58 -2.24 1.17 -4.50
N ALA A 59 -3.11 0.96 -5.50
CA ALA A 59 -3.89 2.02 -6.16
C ALA A 59 -4.83 2.79 -5.22
N TRP A 60 -5.20 2.19 -4.09
CA TRP A 60 -6.06 2.81 -3.08
C TRP A 60 -5.35 3.88 -2.22
N LEU A 61 -4.03 3.81 -2.07
CA LEU A 61 -3.29 4.63 -1.09
C LEU A 61 -3.36 6.15 -1.38
N PRO A 62 -3.23 6.64 -2.62
CA PRO A 62 -3.41 8.06 -2.93
C PRO A 62 -4.80 8.57 -2.55
N SER A 63 -5.84 7.79 -2.89
CA SER A 63 -7.24 8.14 -2.63
C SER A 63 -7.53 8.25 -1.13
N LEU A 64 -7.05 7.28 -0.35
CA LEU A 64 -7.15 7.29 1.11
C LEU A 64 -6.46 8.53 1.69
N ALA A 65 -5.21 8.78 1.30
CA ALA A 65 -4.41 9.88 1.81
C ALA A 65 -5.02 11.26 1.48
N TRP A 66 -5.52 11.48 0.26
CA TRP A 66 -6.25 12.70 -0.10
C TRP A 66 -7.53 12.89 0.71
N ARG A 67 -8.26 11.79 1.00
CA ARG A 67 -9.46 11.86 1.82
C ARG A 67 -9.13 12.20 3.27
N LEU A 68 -8.12 11.55 3.86
CA LEU A 68 -7.68 11.83 5.22
C LEU A 68 -7.15 13.27 5.36
N ASP A 69 -6.36 13.77 4.41
CA ASP A 69 -5.89 15.17 4.41
C ASP A 69 -7.06 16.17 4.40
N LYS A 70 -8.09 15.91 3.58
CA LYS A 70 -9.29 16.78 3.50
C LYS A 70 -10.12 16.74 4.79
N LEU A 71 -10.27 15.56 5.39
CA LEU A 71 -10.97 15.39 6.67
C LEU A 71 -10.20 16.07 7.80
N HIS A 72 -8.89 15.83 7.90
CA HIS A 72 -8.01 16.46 8.87
C HIS A 72 -8.01 17.99 8.76
N HIS A 73 -7.92 18.56 7.55
CA HIS A 73 -8.04 20.01 7.35
C HIS A 73 -9.35 20.59 7.92
N THR A 74 -10.44 19.81 7.88
CA THR A 74 -11.76 20.26 8.34
C THR A 74 -11.97 20.01 9.84
N MET A 75 -11.37 18.94 10.38
CA MET A 75 -11.70 18.36 11.69
C MET A 75 -10.47 18.17 12.60
N ALA A 76 -9.36 18.87 12.36
CA ALA A 76 -8.11 18.73 13.12
C ALA A 76 -8.27 18.82 14.65
N GLY A 77 -9.30 19.53 15.14
CA GLY A 77 -9.63 19.59 16.58
C GLY A 77 -10.09 18.27 17.21
N GLU A 78 -10.48 17.27 16.41
CA GLU A 78 -10.78 15.90 16.86
C GLU A 78 -9.50 15.09 17.17
N VAL A 79 -8.39 15.42 16.49
CA VAL A 79 -7.11 14.70 16.55
C VAL A 79 -5.93 15.65 16.82
N PRO A 80 -5.96 16.43 17.91
CA PRO A 80 -5.01 17.53 18.16
C PRO A 80 -3.56 17.07 18.39
N HIS A 81 -3.32 15.77 18.53
CA HIS A 81 -1.99 15.15 18.60
C HIS A 81 -1.29 15.07 17.22
N LEU A 82 -2.02 15.13 16.11
CA LEU A 82 -1.42 15.10 14.77
C LEU A 82 -0.84 16.47 14.41
N LYS A 83 0.48 16.51 14.16
CA LYS A 83 1.25 17.75 13.88
C LYS A 83 1.50 17.98 12.40
N GLN A 84 1.23 16.99 11.56
CA GLN A 84 1.40 17.01 10.10
C GLN A 84 0.13 16.50 9.43
N ARG A 85 0.04 16.57 8.10
CA ARG A 85 -1.11 15.99 7.39
C ARG A 85 -1.01 14.46 7.39
N PRO A 86 -2.14 13.73 7.41
CA PRO A 86 -2.15 12.27 7.23
C PRO A 86 -1.25 11.75 6.09
N SER A 87 -1.24 12.40 4.94
CA SER A 87 -0.41 11.99 3.79
C SER A 87 1.09 12.21 3.97
N ASP A 88 1.51 13.07 4.90
CA ASP A 88 2.92 13.27 5.25
C ASP A 88 3.43 12.09 6.10
N TYR A 89 2.62 11.59 7.05
CA TYR A 89 2.90 10.38 7.80
C TYR A 89 2.96 9.14 6.88
N ILE A 90 1.97 8.99 5.98
CA ILE A 90 1.91 7.87 5.03
C ILE A 90 3.20 7.78 4.19
N ARG A 91 3.61 8.85 3.52
CA ARG A 91 4.82 8.86 2.67
C ARG A 91 6.12 8.64 3.43
N ARG A 92 6.15 8.95 4.73
CA ARG A 92 7.34 8.80 5.57
C ARG A 92 7.47 7.40 6.19
N ASN A 93 6.35 6.76 6.52
CA ASN A 93 6.33 5.58 7.38
C ASN A 93 5.82 4.29 6.71
N ILE A 94 5.26 4.35 5.49
CA ILE A 94 4.65 3.20 4.81
C ILE A 94 5.37 2.84 3.50
N TRP A 95 5.73 1.56 3.37
CA TRP A 95 6.21 0.88 2.17
C TRP A 95 5.18 -0.15 1.70
N LEU A 96 5.18 -0.49 0.41
CA LEU A 96 4.24 -1.46 -0.17
C LEU A 96 4.96 -2.50 -1.03
N SER A 97 4.46 -3.74 -1.03
CA SER A 97 4.84 -4.77 -2.01
C SER A 97 4.27 -4.46 -3.39
N THR A 98 4.89 -4.99 -4.43
CA THR A 98 4.37 -4.89 -5.81
C THR A 98 3.26 -5.88 -6.12
N GLN A 99 3.30 -7.08 -5.54
CA GLN A 99 2.25 -8.08 -5.74
C GLN A 99 1.06 -7.79 -4.79
N PRO A 100 -0.19 -7.94 -5.27
CA PRO A 100 -0.58 -8.06 -6.67
C PRO A 100 -0.37 -6.73 -7.43
N MET A 101 0.19 -6.81 -8.64
CA MET A 101 0.46 -5.64 -9.47
C MET A 101 -0.83 -5.02 -10.01
N GLU A 102 -0.90 -3.69 -9.97
CA GLU A 102 -2.03 -2.93 -10.53
C GLU A 102 -1.92 -2.88 -12.07
N GLU A 103 -2.93 -3.37 -12.78
CA GLU A 103 -2.98 -3.43 -14.25
C GLU A 103 -3.99 -2.43 -14.87
N PRO A 104 -3.70 -1.11 -14.91
CA PRO A 104 -4.58 -0.13 -15.55
C PRO A 104 -4.50 -0.19 -17.08
N ASP A 105 -5.61 0.10 -17.77
CA ASP A 105 -5.71 0.20 -19.24
C ASP A 105 -4.63 1.09 -19.89
N ARG A 106 -4.12 2.09 -19.15
CA ARG A 106 -3.09 3.03 -19.60
C ARG A 106 -1.86 2.93 -18.69
N PRO A 107 -0.70 2.48 -19.20
CA PRO A 107 0.53 2.35 -18.43
C PRO A 107 0.96 3.61 -17.65
N GLU A 108 0.65 4.80 -18.17
CA GLU A 108 0.98 6.07 -17.52
C GLU A 108 0.29 6.23 -16.16
N GLN A 109 -0.87 5.59 -15.95
CA GLN A 109 -1.59 5.62 -14.67
C GLN A 109 -0.83 4.85 -13.58
N LEU A 110 -0.18 3.73 -13.94
CA LEU A 110 0.70 2.99 -13.02
C LEU A 110 1.94 3.84 -12.67
N VAL A 111 2.54 4.51 -13.65
CA VAL A 111 3.69 5.42 -13.42
C VAL A 111 3.31 6.56 -12.48
N GLN A 112 2.17 7.22 -12.70
CA GLN A 112 1.67 8.31 -11.84
C GLN A 112 1.35 7.84 -10.42
N LEU A 113 0.78 6.64 -10.27
CA LEU A 113 0.52 6.00 -8.99
C LEU A 113 1.82 5.72 -8.23
N MET A 114 2.80 5.09 -8.88
CA MET A 114 4.10 4.79 -8.28
C MET A 114 4.89 6.07 -7.93
N GLU A 115 4.80 7.11 -8.76
CA GLU A 115 5.41 8.43 -8.48
C GLU A 115 4.76 9.13 -7.28
N TRP A 116 3.44 9.03 -7.11
CA TRP A 116 2.75 9.58 -5.93
C TRP A 116 3.14 8.86 -4.63
N ILE A 117 3.29 7.53 -4.69
CA ILE A 117 3.71 6.67 -3.56
C ILE A 117 5.16 6.98 -3.16
N GLY A 118 6.00 7.24 -4.17
CA GLY A 118 7.43 7.41 -4.02
C GLY A 118 8.17 6.14 -4.47
N TRP A 119 9.06 6.29 -5.46
CA TRP A 119 9.83 5.19 -6.02
C TRP A 119 10.69 4.44 -5.00
N ASP A 120 11.01 5.07 -3.86
CA ASP A 120 11.77 4.52 -2.72
C ASP A 120 10.89 3.89 -1.62
N ARG A 121 9.56 3.79 -1.85
CA ARG A 121 8.59 3.12 -0.97
C ARG A 121 8.04 1.80 -1.54
N ILE A 122 8.39 1.46 -2.78
CA ILE A 122 7.87 0.29 -3.50
C ILE A 122 8.90 -0.85 -3.45
N LEU A 123 8.48 -2.03 -3.02
CA LEU A 123 9.32 -3.21 -2.82
C LEU A 123 8.83 -4.35 -3.71
N PHE A 124 9.69 -4.98 -4.50
CA PHE A 124 9.29 -6.18 -5.23
C PHE A 124 8.91 -7.33 -4.27
N ALA A 125 7.78 -7.95 -4.55
CA ALA A 125 7.40 -9.27 -4.04
C ALA A 125 6.88 -10.10 -5.20
N SER A 126 7.05 -11.43 -5.15
CA SER A 126 6.48 -12.36 -6.13
C SER A 126 5.24 -13.09 -5.64
N ASP A 127 5.06 -13.25 -4.32
CA ASP A 127 4.01 -14.08 -3.71
C ASP A 127 3.94 -15.55 -4.22
N TYR A 128 5.10 -16.07 -4.64
CA TYR A 128 5.21 -17.49 -5.00
C TYR A 128 5.05 -18.37 -3.73
N PRO A 129 4.23 -19.45 -3.74
CA PRO A 129 3.66 -20.14 -4.90
C PRO A 129 2.15 -19.94 -5.11
N HIS A 130 1.59 -18.75 -4.87
CA HIS A 130 0.17 -18.51 -5.15
C HIS A 130 -0.14 -18.53 -6.65
N TRP A 131 -1.43 -18.57 -7.01
CA TRP A 131 -1.86 -18.74 -8.40
C TRP A 131 -1.73 -17.44 -9.22
N ASP A 132 -1.73 -16.32 -8.52
CA ASP A 132 -1.61 -14.91 -8.91
C ASP A 132 -0.22 -14.34 -8.61
N PHE A 133 0.80 -15.20 -8.55
CA PHE A 133 2.18 -14.79 -8.27
C PHE A 133 2.76 -13.90 -9.40
N ASP A 134 3.51 -12.89 -9.01
CA ASP A 134 4.23 -11.98 -9.92
C ASP A 134 5.56 -12.61 -10.37
N ASP A 135 5.70 -12.90 -11.66
CA ASP A 135 6.95 -13.44 -12.22
C ASP A 135 8.05 -12.35 -12.22
N PRO A 136 9.18 -12.54 -11.51
CA PRO A 136 10.25 -11.54 -11.40
C PRO A 136 10.91 -11.15 -12.73
N ARG A 137 10.66 -11.89 -13.82
CA ARG A 137 11.17 -11.54 -15.16
C ARG A 137 10.33 -10.45 -15.83
N PHE A 138 9.05 -10.34 -15.48
CA PHE A 138 8.05 -9.55 -16.21
C PHE A 138 7.27 -8.55 -15.35
N ALA A 139 7.08 -8.84 -14.05
CA ALA A 139 6.21 -8.07 -13.15
C ALA A 139 6.53 -6.57 -13.09
N ILE A 140 7.81 -6.17 -13.13
CA ILE A 140 8.19 -4.75 -13.15
C ILE A 140 8.43 -4.28 -14.61
N PRO A 141 7.55 -3.43 -15.17
CA PRO A 141 7.57 -3.10 -16.59
C PRO A 141 8.89 -2.51 -17.08
N SER A 142 9.32 -2.92 -18.27
CA SER A 142 10.59 -2.49 -18.88
C SER A 142 10.65 -1.00 -19.18
N TYR A 143 9.51 -0.36 -19.47
CA TYR A 143 9.42 1.09 -19.74
C TYR A 143 9.77 1.97 -18.53
N LEU A 144 9.86 1.41 -17.31
CA LEU A 144 10.30 2.15 -16.12
C LEU A 144 11.81 2.47 -16.13
N GLY A 145 12.60 1.79 -16.97
CA GLY A 145 14.05 1.94 -17.04
C GLY A 145 14.79 1.16 -15.95
N ASP A 146 16.02 0.73 -16.24
CA ASP A 146 16.73 -0.26 -15.42
C ASP A 146 17.10 0.24 -14.02
N GLU A 147 17.33 1.54 -13.83
CA GLU A 147 17.59 2.14 -12.51
C GLU A 147 16.40 1.96 -11.56
N ARG A 148 15.19 2.35 -11.98
CA ARG A 148 13.97 2.20 -11.18
C ARG A 148 13.64 0.73 -10.94
N ARG A 149 13.83 -0.12 -11.96
CA ARG A 149 13.62 -1.56 -11.84
C ARG A 149 14.58 -2.16 -10.81
N ALA A 150 15.87 -1.82 -10.84
CA ALA A 150 16.85 -2.29 -9.86
C ALA A 150 16.56 -1.78 -8.43
N ALA A 151 16.05 -0.55 -8.29
CA ALA A 151 15.60 -0.03 -7.01
C ALA A 151 14.43 -0.87 -6.44
N ILE A 152 13.38 -1.10 -7.23
CA ILE A 152 12.20 -1.88 -6.82
C ILE A 152 12.55 -3.35 -6.54
N TYR A 153 13.34 -4.00 -7.41
CA TYR A 153 13.72 -5.42 -7.26
C TYR A 153 14.60 -5.72 -6.03
N GLY A 154 15.24 -4.72 -5.41
CA GLY A 154 16.02 -4.98 -4.21
C GLY A 154 16.76 -3.80 -3.59
N GLY A 155 16.99 -2.70 -4.31
CA GLY A 155 17.62 -1.50 -3.72
C GLY A 155 16.83 -0.94 -2.54
N ASN A 156 15.52 -0.78 -2.71
CA ASN A 156 14.61 -0.28 -1.69
C ASN A 156 14.48 -1.26 -0.52
N ALA A 157 14.43 -2.57 -0.81
CA ALA A 157 14.36 -3.62 0.20
C ALA A 157 15.57 -3.59 1.14
N LYS A 158 16.79 -3.44 0.60
CA LYS A 158 18.01 -3.29 1.41
C LYS A 158 17.93 -2.07 2.32
N ALA A 159 17.48 -0.92 1.81
CA ALA A 159 17.36 0.31 2.58
C ALA A 159 16.32 0.23 3.72
N VAL A 160 15.16 -0.40 3.48
CA VAL A 160 14.09 -0.51 4.48
C VAL A 160 14.41 -1.58 5.55
N TYR A 161 15.03 -2.71 5.17
CA TYR A 161 15.37 -3.80 6.09
C TYR A 161 16.76 -3.69 6.74
N GLY A 162 17.62 -2.79 6.26
CA GLY A 162 18.97 -2.57 6.83
C GLY A 162 19.96 -3.68 6.50
N TRP A 163 19.91 -4.21 5.26
CA TRP A 163 20.85 -5.20 4.71
C TRP A 163 22.08 -4.55 4.04
#